data_AF-A0A4Q7NG15-F1
#
_entry.id   AF-A0A4Q7NG15-F1
#
_cell.length_a   1.000
_cell.length_b   1.000
_cell.length_c   1.000
_cell.angle_alpha   90.00
_cell.angle_beta   90.00
_cell.angle_gamma   90.00
#
_symmetry.space_group_name_H-M   'P 1'
#
loop_
_entity.id
_entity.type
_entity.pdbx_description
1 polymer ?
#
loop_
_entity_poly.entity_id
_entity_poly.type
_entity_poly.pdbx_seq_one_letter_code
_entity_poly.pdbx_strand_id
1 'polypeptide(L)'
;MRLTGAVPSPATDAETFAARLVPVLQAGDLAAARQLLDGLEGDELRAAKEWFAGSKRWVSSLSEHLHPPSADVGGGTRVRWRAAWTVGMCAVRLCGPVTAAARVPWADYWDWVPDAAGEAALVQLLREQDREWAASFVEAASGVSLGGRVPRSGRTLSRVLRAVAVHHDLPCPSGATFLATWWAGAGPYATLADLLVGDPLMPDVLLRYLGSGHAGGLEGLPAAVAEVCGRGQLDRGSVLEQVLESLTAGQRPKAQRELLAVATALELRADEVPGGLTYLLGLLATVDRQLVPALLDMALDLVRDGAALEELAVTVAARPEQGARDTLLKALGQQDLQRAAGTPAVLASLDVLGATDDAAFGRRVVALRTTLGGAVGGDEERPVAVGLWTLAPAPGDGPPVPRHLAERPDEALARLWRSWEHALSGPAEYRRFWRPLLVHQGLVSFAAGGDGNGLRATAVALVEQGECSLPALAGVLEDVFLGGALRQLWPVALELADLACATSKRPAGLEVLLRMLATYAVEVPEPRPAPPHVAALAARRGQTKAQSEARVLLERLAPPALQEERA
;
A
#
# COMPACT_ATOMS: atom_id res chain seq x y z
N MET A 1 21.02 -10.84 -36.48
CA MET A 1 21.02 -12.31 -36.39
C MET A 1 20.39 -12.83 -37.66
N ARG A 2 21.18 -13.37 -38.61
CA ARG A 2 20.60 -14.11 -39.74
C ARG A 2 20.08 -15.43 -39.16
N LEU A 3 18.85 -15.81 -39.47
CA LEU A 3 18.38 -17.18 -39.23
C LEU A 3 19.11 -18.12 -40.21
N THR A 4 20.40 -18.35 -39.95
CA THR A 4 21.24 -19.31 -40.66
C THR A 4 21.40 -20.52 -39.74
N GLY A 5 20.30 -21.24 -39.56
CA GLY A 5 20.31 -22.66 -39.21
C GLY A 5 20.31 -23.47 -40.50
N ALA A 6 20.96 -24.63 -40.48
CA ALA A 6 21.16 -25.53 -41.63
C ALA A 6 19.91 -25.78 -42.48
N VAL A 7 20.12 -25.99 -43.79
CA VAL A 7 19.08 -26.36 -44.76
C VAL A 7 18.39 -27.66 -44.31
N PRO A 8 17.06 -27.66 -44.04
CA PRO A 8 16.33 -28.86 -43.69
C PRO A 8 16.11 -29.76 -44.93
N SER A 9 16.02 -31.06 -44.65
CA SER A 9 15.44 -32.12 -45.49
C SER A 9 14.08 -31.71 -46.12
N PRO A 10 13.54 -32.40 -47.15
CA PRO A 10 12.38 -31.91 -47.91
C PRO A 10 11.29 -31.40 -46.98
N ALA A 11 10.95 -30.12 -47.16
CA ALA A 11 10.18 -29.32 -46.25
C ALA A 11 9.00 -30.12 -45.70
N THR A 12 9.06 -30.45 -44.41
CA THR A 12 7.91 -31.00 -43.71
C THR A 12 6.73 -30.05 -43.91
N ASP A 13 5.48 -30.54 -43.95
CA ASP A 13 4.30 -29.70 -44.16
C ASP A 13 4.22 -28.49 -43.20
N ALA A 14 4.89 -28.59 -42.05
CA ALA A 14 5.13 -27.51 -41.09
C ALA A 14 5.97 -26.33 -41.65
N GLU A 15 7.02 -26.59 -42.41
CA GLU A 15 7.83 -25.56 -43.08
C GLU A 15 7.04 -24.85 -44.18
N THR A 16 6.10 -25.56 -44.81
CA THR A 16 5.18 -25.01 -45.81
C THR A 16 4.23 -23.98 -45.20
N PHE A 17 3.68 -24.23 -44.00
CA PHE A 17 2.84 -23.26 -43.31
C PHE A 17 3.61 -21.99 -42.93
N ALA A 18 4.79 -22.13 -42.33
CA ALA A 18 5.63 -20.99 -41.94
C ALA A 18 6.03 -20.13 -43.15
N ALA A 19 6.40 -20.77 -44.27
CA ALA A 19 6.76 -20.09 -45.51
C ALA A 19 5.59 -19.28 -46.10
N ARG A 20 4.34 -19.74 -45.91
CA ARG A 20 3.12 -19.00 -46.33
C ARG A 20 2.74 -17.89 -45.34
N LEU A 21 2.94 -18.09 -44.05
CA LEU A 21 2.56 -17.14 -43.00
C LEU A 21 3.49 -15.91 -42.96
N VAL A 22 4.79 -16.09 -43.17
CA VAL A 22 5.78 -14.99 -43.08
C VAL A 22 5.48 -13.83 -44.04
N PRO A 23 5.22 -14.05 -45.34
CA PRO A 23 4.84 -12.97 -46.27
C PRO A 23 3.57 -12.22 -45.83
N VAL A 24 2.58 -12.93 -45.30
CA VAL A 24 1.33 -12.33 -44.79
C VAL A 24 1.60 -11.42 -43.60
N LEU A 25 2.45 -11.85 -42.67
CA LEU A 25 2.87 -11.03 -41.52
C LEU A 25 3.68 -9.80 -41.94
N GLN A 26 4.57 -9.95 -42.93
CA GLN A 26 5.36 -8.85 -43.48
C GLN A 26 4.51 -7.82 -44.24
N ALA A 27 3.42 -8.26 -44.88
CA ALA A 27 2.47 -7.39 -45.54
C ALA A 27 1.49 -6.72 -44.56
N GLY A 28 1.28 -7.30 -43.37
CA GLY A 28 0.22 -6.88 -42.46
C GLY A 28 -1.18 -7.05 -43.08
N ASP A 29 -1.37 -8.10 -43.89
CA ASP A 29 -2.62 -8.37 -44.61
C ASP A 29 -3.50 -9.33 -43.78
N LEU A 30 -4.46 -8.74 -43.07
CA LEU A 30 -5.39 -9.50 -42.21
C LEU A 30 -6.33 -10.40 -43.01
N ALA A 31 -6.69 -10.02 -44.24
CA ALA A 31 -7.57 -10.81 -45.09
C ALA A 31 -6.84 -12.04 -45.62
N ALA A 32 -5.60 -11.87 -46.08
CA ALA A 32 -4.75 -12.99 -46.48
C ALA A 32 -4.45 -13.94 -45.31
N ALA A 33 -4.26 -13.42 -44.10
CA ALA A 33 -4.12 -14.22 -42.89
C ALA A 33 -5.36 -15.08 -42.62
N ARG A 34 -6.55 -14.47 -42.72
CA ARG A 34 -7.81 -15.17 -42.55
C ARG A 34 -8.00 -16.26 -43.61
N GLN A 35 -7.78 -15.94 -44.89
CA GLN A 35 -7.87 -16.91 -45.98
C GLN A 35 -6.90 -18.08 -45.80
N LEU A 36 -5.66 -17.80 -45.37
CA LEU A 36 -4.66 -18.82 -45.05
C LEU A 36 -5.19 -19.78 -43.97
N LEU A 37 -5.73 -19.24 -42.87
CA LEU A 37 -6.21 -20.03 -41.73
C LEU A 37 -7.49 -20.83 -42.03
N ASP A 38 -8.38 -20.29 -42.85
CA ASP A 38 -9.63 -20.96 -43.24
C ASP A 38 -9.37 -22.10 -44.23
N GLY A 39 -8.31 -22.01 -45.04
CA GLY A 39 -7.92 -23.04 -46.00
C GLY A 39 -7.11 -24.21 -45.41
N LEU A 40 -6.81 -24.22 -44.10
CA LEU A 40 -6.07 -25.31 -43.46
C LEU A 40 -6.99 -26.50 -43.18
N GLU A 41 -6.69 -27.65 -43.79
CA GLU A 41 -7.45 -28.89 -43.62
C GLU A 41 -6.53 -30.10 -43.38
N GLY A 42 -7.10 -31.20 -42.86
CA GLY A 42 -6.41 -32.50 -42.76
C GLY A 42 -5.02 -32.46 -42.11
N ASP A 43 -4.03 -32.98 -42.84
CA ASP A 43 -2.63 -33.07 -42.39
C ASP A 43 -1.96 -31.69 -42.32
N GLU A 44 -2.33 -30.74 -43.18
CA GLU A 44 -1.80 -29.38 -43.16
C GLU A 44 -2.21 -28.65 -41.87
N LEU A 45 -3.47 -28.78 -41.44
CA LEU A 45 -3.93 -28.24 -40.17
C LEU A 45 -3.17 -28.86 -38.99
N ARG A 46 -2.93 -30.18 -39.01
CA ARG A 46 -2.18 -30.86 -37.95
C ARG A 46 -0.73 -30.35 -37.88
N ALA A 47 -0.07 -30.22 -39.02
CA ALA A 47 1.29 -29.70 -39.13
C ALA A 47 1.38 -28.23 -38.67
N ALA A 48 0.40 -27.39 -39.05
CA ALA A 48 0.33 -26.00 -38.60
C ALA A 48 0.13 -25.89 -37.08
N LYS A 49 -0.70 -26.74 -36.48
CA LYS A 49 -0.89 -26.83 -35.02
C LYS A 49 0.40 -27.21 -34.31
N GLU A 50 1.09 -28.25 -34.78
CA GLU A 50 2.36 -28.71 -34.20
C GLU A 50 3.45 -27.65 -34.31
N TRP A 51 3.60 -27.05 -35.50
CA TRP A 51 4.55 -25.97 -35.73
C TRP A 51 4.29 -24.78 -34.83
N PHE A 52 3.04 -24.29 -34.78
CA PHE A 52 2.69 -23.14 -33.97
C PHE A 52 2.94 -23.45 -32.50
N ALA A 53 2.54 -24.64 -32.01
CA ALA A 53 2.81 -25.11 -30.65
C ALA A 53 4.32 -25.10 -30.31
N GLY A 54 5.20 -25.52 -31.22
CA GLY A 54 6.65 -25.47 -31.03
C GLY A 54 7.27 -24.06 -31.12
N SER A 55 6.61 -23.12 -31.78
CA SER A 55 7.19 -21.83 -32.20
C SER A 55 7.11 -20.69 -31.17
N LYS A 56 7.04 -20.98 -29.86
CA LYS A 56 6.86 -19.96 -28.81
C LYS A 56 7.91 -18.84 -28.87
N ARG A 57 9.19 -19.19 -29.02
CA ARG A 57 10.30 -18.22 -29.10
C ARG A 57 10.21 -17.34 -30.36
N TRP A 58 9.80 -17.94 -31.47
CA TRP A 58 9.63 -17.23 -32.73
C TRP A 58 8.50 -16.20 -32.61
N VAL A 59 7.35 -16.61 -32.06
CA VAL A 59 6.21 -15.69 -31.82
C VAL A 59 6.62 -14.53 -30.90
N SER A 60 7.34 -14.80 -29.79
CA SER A 60 7.78 -13.74 -28.87
C SER A 60 8.83 -12.79 -29.47
N SER A 61 9.61 -13.25 -30.45
CA SER A 61 10.63 -12.43 -31.11
C SER A 61 10.16 -11.85 -32.45
N LEU A 62 8.90 -12.06 -32.84
CA LEU A 62 8.37 -11.66 -34.15
C LEU A 62 8.57 -10.16 -34.41
N SER A 63 8.41 -9.35 -33.36
CA SER A 63 8.61 -7.90 -33.45
C SER A 63 10.04 -7.47 -33.81
N GLU A 64 11.04 -8.31 -33.57
CA GLU A 64 12.45 -8.08 -33.92
C GLU A 64 12.73 -8.48 -35.37
N HIS A 65 11.92 -9.36 -35.96
CA HIS A 65 12.14 -9.95 -37.28
C HIS A 65 11.32 -9.28 -38.39
N LEU A 66 10.26 -8.57 -38.03
CA LEU A 66 9.46 -7.79 -38.98
C LEU A 66 10.16 -6.46 -39.26
N HIS A 67 11.04 -6.45 -40.26
CA HIS A 67 11.59 -5.23 -40.86
C HIS A 67 10.78 -4.91 -42.12
N PRO A 68 9.85 -3.94 -42.08
CA PRO A 68 9.10 -3.57 -43.25
C PRO A 68 10.06 -2.97 -44.29
N PRO A 69 9.96 -3.36 -45.57
CA PRO A 69 10.94 -3.00 -46.60
C PRO A 69 10.95 -1.51 -47.01
N SER A 70 10.22 -0.60 -46.35
CA SER A 70 10.13 0.81 -46.74
C SER A 70 10.26 1.79 -45.56
N ALA A 71 10.92 2.91 -45.81
CA ALA A 71 11.55 3.83 -44.85
C ALA A 71 10.63 4.80 -44.08
N ASP A 72 9.30 4.63 -44.12
CA ASP A 72 8.41 5.45 -43.29
C ASP A 72 8.10 4.74 -41.97
N VAL A 73 8.53 5.37 -40.87
CA VAL A 73 8.34 4.94 -39.48
C VAL A 73 6.86 4.63 -39.20
N GLY A 74 5.94 5.39 -39.82
CA GLY A 74 4.49 5.19 -39.67
C GLY A 74 3.98 3.88 -40.28
N GLY A 75 4.40 3.57 -41.51
CA GLY A 75 3.99 2.36 -42.21
C GLY A 75 4.49 1.09 -41.51
N GLY A 76 5.74 1.10 -41.06
CA GLY A 76 6.31 -0.06 -40.40
C GLY A 76 5.66 -0.40 -39.05
N THR A 77 5.22 0.63 -38.32
CA THR A 77 4.53 0.43 -37.05
C THR A 77 3.17 -0.23 -37.27
N ARG A 78 2.42 0.17 -38.31
CA ARG A 78 1.13 -0.44 -38.65
C ARG A 78 1.26 -1.91 -39.04
N VAL A 79 2.25 -2.26 -39.86
CA VAL A 79 2.52 -3.66 -40.24
C VAL A 79 2.80 -4.51 -39.00
N ARG A 80 3.65 -4.03 -38.08
CA ARG A 80 3.96 -4.73 -36.84
C ARG A 80 2.71 -5.00 -35.98
N TRP A 81 1.80 -4.03 -35.86
CA TRP A 81 0.55 -4.22 -35.13
C TRP A 81 -0.38 -5.23 -35.80
N ARG A 82 -0.54 -5.15 -37.12
CA ARG A 82 -1.34 -6.13 -37.87
C ARG A 82 -0.78 -7.53 -37.82
N ALA A 83 0.54 -7.67 -37.81
CA ALA A 83 1.18 -8.95 -37.60
C ALA A 83 0.84 -9.55 -36.22
N ALA A 84 0.76 -8.74 -35.16
CA ALA A 84 0.33 -9.21 -33.84
C ALA A 84 -1.14 -9.69 -33.85
N TRP A 85 -2.01 -9.04 -34.63
CA TRP A 85 -3.38 -9.52 -34.83
C TRP A 85 -3.40 -10.86 -35.56
N THR A 86 -2.63 -11.02 -36.64
CA THR A 86 -2.46 -12.30 -37.34
C THR A 86 -1.97 -13.41 -36.43
N VAL A 87 -0.99 -13.14 -35.55
CA VAL A 87 -0.55 -14.11 -34.54
C VAL A 87 -1.68 -14.48 -33.58
N GLY A 88 -2.48 -13.51 -33.14
CA GLY A 88 -3.66 -13.77 -32.31
C GLY A 88 -4.68 -14.67 -33.00
N MET A 89 -4.94 -14.43 -34.30
CA MET A 89 -5.80 -15.27 -35.12
C MET A 89 -5.25 -16.70 -35.26
N CYS A 90 -3.93 -16.86 -35.48
CA CYS A 90 -3.28 -18.16 -35.47
C CYS A 90 -3.44 -18.86 -34.10
N ALA A 91 -3.29 -18.14 -32.99
CA ALA A 91 -3.46 -18.70 -31.65
C ALA A 91 -4.89 -19.24 -31.46
N VAL A 92 -5.91 -18.48 -31.84
CA VAL A 92 -7.32 -18.92 -31.75
C VAL A 92 -7.58 -20.14 -32.64
N ARG A 93 -7.10 -20.15 -33.89
CA ARG A 93 -7.40 -21.24 -34.83
C ARG A 93 -6.60 -22.52 -34.59
N LEU A 94 -5.36 -22.41 -34.09
CA LEU A 94 -4.40 -23.51 -34.04
C LEU A 94 -4.18 -24.06 -32.62
N CYS A 95 -4.68 -23.42 -31.57
CA CYS A 95 -4.52 -23.88 -30.19
C CYS A 95 -5.87 -24.20 -29.53
N GLY A 96 -5.84 -24.97 -28.44
CA GLY A 96 -6.98 -25.05 -27.52
C GLY A 96 -7.19 -23.73 -26.76
N PRO A 97 -8.36 -23.51 -26.14
CA PRO A 97 -8.80 -22.18 -25.68
C PRO A 97 -7.85 -21.55 -24.65
N VAL A 98 -7.41 -22.33 -23.65
CA VAL A 98 -6.47 -21.84 -22.62
C VAL A 98 -5.10 -21.51 -23.21
N THR A 99 -4.61 -22.33 -24.13
CA THR A 99 -3.31 -22.07 -24.79
C THR A 99 -3.40 -20.89 -25.73
N ALA A 100 -4.52 -20.73 -26.44
CA ALA A 100 -4.79 -19.58 -27.29
C ALA A 100 -4.78 -18.30 -26.46
N ALA A 101 -5.52 -18.26 -25.34
CA ALA A 101 -5.58 -17.11 -24.43
C ALA A 101 -4.20 -16.63 -23.97
N ALA A 102 -3.29 -17.55 -23.64
CA ALA A 102 -1.92 -17.24 -23.24
C ALA A 102 -0.99 -16.85 -24.39
N ARG A 103 -1.33 -17.21 -25.64
CA ARG A 103 -0.50 -16.98 -26.83
C ARG A 103 -0.90 -15.78 -27.66
N VAL A 104 -2.14 -15.30 -27.53
CA VAL A 104 -2.53 -14.01 -28.09
C VAL A 104 -1.59 -12.95 -27.52
N PRO A 105 -0.93 -12.14 -28.37
CA PRO A 105 0.07 -11.17 -27.94
C PRO A 105 -0.61 -9.91 -27.36
N TRP A 106 -1.42 -10.08 -26.31
CA TRP A 106 -2.21 -9.01 -25.70
C TRP A 106 -1.37 -7.77 -25.35
N ALA A 107 -0.13 -7.97 -24.91
CA ALA A 107 0.80 -6.89 -24.56
C ALA A 107 1.19 -5.98 -25.74
N ASP A 108 0.96 -6.42 -26.97
CA ASP A 108 1.28 -5.70 -28.21
C ASP A 108 0.06 -5.01 -28.83
N TYR A 109 -1.16 -5.24 -28.30
CA TYR A 109 -2.40 -4.56 -28.72
C TYR A 109 -2.55 -3.20 -28.03
N TRP A 110 -1.78 -2.22 -28.50
CA TRP A 110 -1.81 -0.85 -27.97
C TRP A 110 -3.07 -0.08 -28.35
N ASP A 111 -3.77 0.45 -27.33
CA ASP A 111 -5.01 1.22 -27.51
C ASP A 111 -4.84 2.58 -28.21
N TRP A 112 -3.63 3.13 -28.27
CA TRP A 112 -3.37 4.45 -28.86
C TRP A 112 -3.46 4.46 -30.38
N VAL A 113 -3.36 3.30 -31.02
CA VAL A 113 -3.62 3.14 -32.45
C VAL A 113 -4.66 2.06 -32.63
N PRO A 114 -5.96 2.41 -32.50
CA PRO A 114 -7.03 1.45 -32.68
C PRO A 114 -6.99 0.92 -34.12
N ASP A 115 -6.61 -0.34 -34.28
CA ASP A 115 -6.80 -1.07 -35.54
C ASP A 115 -8.10 -1.85 -35.44
N ALA A 116 -9.22 -1.13 -35.66
CA ALA A 116 -10.56 -1.69 -35.61
C ALA A 116 -10.72 -2.91 -36.53
N ALA A 117 -9.96 -2.99 -37.63
CA ALA A 117 -10.01 -4.15 -38.54
C ALA A 117 -9.37 -5.39 -37.91
N GLY A 118 -8.23 -5.25 -37.23
CA GLY A 118 -7.57 -6.34 -36.51
C GLY A 118 -8.42 -6.86 -35.35
N GLU A 119 -8.97 -5.95 -34.55
CA GLU A 119 -9.87 -6.28 -33.45
C GLU A 119 -11.13 -7.01 -33.96
N ALA A 120 -11.78 -6.48 -35.00
CA ALA A 120 -12.96 -7.11 -35.59
C ALA A 120 -12.67 -8.50 -36.17
N ALA A 121 -11.53 -8.70 -36.84
CA ALA A 121 -11.14 -10.00 -37.38
C ALA A 121 -10.92 -11.04 -36.28
N LEU A 122 -10.25 -10.68 -35.18
CA LEU A 122 -10.07 -11.57 -34.04
C LEU A 122 -11.40 -11.90 -33.35
N VAL A 123 -12.25 -10.89 -33.12
CA VAL A 123 -13.58 -11.09 -32.52
C VAL A 123 -14.42 -12.02 -33.39
N GLN A 124 -14.43 -11.84 -34.72
CA GLN A 124 -15.17 -12.70 -35.64
C GLN A 124 -14.72 -14.17 -35.54
N LEU A 125 -13.42 -14.41 -35.50
CA LEU A 125 -12.85 -15.76 -35.29
C LEU A 125 -13.28 -16.40 -33.97
N LEU A 126 -13.37 -15.62 -32.91
CA LEU A 126 -13.82 -16.07 -31.58
C LEU A 126 -15.33 -16.34 -31.55
N ARG A 127 -16.13 -15.59 -32.32
CA ARG A 127 -17.57 -15.81 -32.49
C ARG A 127 -17.89 -17.10 -33.23
N GLU A 128 -17.00 -17.54 -34.10
CA GLU A 128 -17.14 -18.80 -34.85
C GLU A 128 -16.78 -20.05 -34.04
N GLN A 129 -16.12 -19.88 -32.90
CA GLN A 129 -15.90 -20.98 -31.97
C GLN A 129 -17.21 -21.36 -31.28
N ASP A 130 -17.34 -22.61 -30.83
CA ASP A 130 -18.48 -23.00 -30.01
C ASP A 130 -18.45 -22.32 -28.63
N ARG A 131 -19.61 -22.31 -27.96
CA ARG A 131 -19.81 -21.65 -26.66
C ARG A 131 -18.86 -22.17 -25.58
N GLU A 132 -18.57 -23.47 -25.54
CA GLU A 132 -17.72 -24.08 -24.51
C GLU A 132 -16.25 -23.68 -24.69
N TRP A 133 -15.77 -23.70 -25.94
CA TRP A 133 -14.45 -23.21 -26.29
C TRP A 133 -14.32 -21.72 -25.94
N ALA A 134 -15.30 -20.91 -26.34
CA ALA A 134 -15.31 -19.47 -26.09
C ALA A 134 -15.32 -19.15 -24.58
N ALA A 135 -16.13 -19.87 -23.78
CA ALA A 135 -16.14 -19.73 -22.33
C ALA A 135 -14.76 -19.98 -21.71
N SER A 136 -14.13 -21.09 -22.10
CA SER A 136 -12.79 -21.47 -21.62
C SER A 136 -11.73 -20.43 -22.02
N PHE A 137 -11.82 -19.88 -23.23
CA PHE A 137 -10.92 -18.85 -23.71
C PHE A 137 -11.10 -17.54 -22.95
N VAL A 138 -12.35 -17.08 -22.79
CA VAL A 138 -12.69 -15.82 -22.13
C VAL A 138 -12.19 -15.84 -20.69
N GLU A 139 -12.46 -16.92 -19.95
CA GLU A 139 -12.03 -17.02 -18.56
C GLU A 139 -10.50 -17.04 -18.46
N ALA A 140 -9.83 -17.88 -19.25
CA ALA A 140 -8.36 -17.94 -19.25
C ALA A 140 -7.70 -16.61 -19.66
N ALA A 141 -8.25 -15.92 -20.65
CA ALA A 141 -7.73 -14.64 -21.15
C ALA A 141 -7.95 -13.51 -20.15
N SER A 142 -9.06 -13.52 -19.40
CA SER A 142 -9.43 -12.45 -18.47
C SER A 142 -8.39 -12.24 -17.36
N GLY A 143 -7.63 -13.28 -17.01
CA GLY A 143 -6.59 -13.26 -15.98
C GLY A 143 -5.15 -13.16 -16.50
N VAL A 144 -4.92 -12.99 -17.82
CA VAL A 144 -3.55 -12.94 -18.37
C VAL A 144 -2.78 -11.75 -17.82
N SER A 145 -1.56 -11.99 -17.32
CA SER A 145 -0.68 -10.93 -16.84
C SER A 145 -0.11 -10.10 -17.98
N LEU A 146 -0.39 -8.80 -17.99
CA LEU A 146 0.20 -7.83 -18.93
C LEU A 146 1.36 -7.04 -18.29
N GLY A 147 1.77 -7.40 -17.07
CA GLY A 147 2.78 -6.66 -16.30
C GLY A 147 2.43 -5.16 -16.17
N GLY A 148 3.43 -4.29 -16.31
CA GLY A 148 3.22 -2.83 -16.29
C GLY A 148 2.47 -2.27 -17.49
N ARG A 149 2.07 -3.09 -18.48
CA ARG A 149 1.38 -2.64 -19.71
C ARG A 149 -0.15 -2.67 -19.60
N VAL A 150 -0.73 -3.11 -18.47
CA VAL A 150 -2.20 -3.17 -18.27
C VAL A 150 -2.91 -1.88 -18.71
N PRO A 151 -2.46 -0.65 -18.36
CA PRO A 151 -3.16 0.57 -18.78
C PRO A 151 -3.19 0.83 -20.30
N ARG A 152 -2.28 0.21 -21.07
CA ARG A 152 -2.08 0.45 -22.51
C ARG A 152 -2.67 -0.62 -23.42
N SER A 153 -2.77 -1.85 -22.93
CA SER A 153 -3.23 -2.99 -23.73
C SER A 153 -4.41 -3.74 -23.10
N GLY A 154 -4.70 -3.49 -21.83
CA GLY A 154 -5.83 -4.11 -21.14
C GLY A 154 -7.17 -3.72 -21.76
N ARG A 155 -7.31 -2.50 -22.30
CA ARG A 155 -8.60 -2.06 -22.86
C ARG A 155 -8.94 -2.86 -24.10
N THR A 156 -8.00 -3.10 -25.02
CA THR A 156 -8.23 -3.99 -26.18
C THR A 156 -8.64 -5.39 -25.75
N LEU A 157 -7.96 -5.97 -24.76
CA LEU A 157 -8.35 -7.27 -24.20
C LEU A 157 -9.80 -7.23 -23.72
N SER A 158 -10.17 -6.23 -22.91
CA SER A 158 -11.54 -6.10 -22.38
C SER A 158 -12.60 -5.93 -23.46
N ARG A 159 -12.33 -5.18 -24.53
CA ARG A 159 -13.25 -5.05 -25.68
C ARG A 159 -13.50 -6.38 -26.38
N VAL A 160 -12.42 -7.12 -26.66
CA VAL A 160 -12.50 -8.43 -27.31
C VAL A 160 -13.26 -9.42 -26.43
N LEU A 161 -12.88 -9.56 -25.16
CA LEU A 161 -13.52 -10.52 -24.25
C LEU A 161 -15.00 -10.20 -24.02
N ARG A 162 -15.34 -8.92 -23.86
CA ARG A 162 -16.74 -8.47 -23.77
C ARG A 162 -17.53 -8.82 -25.01
N ALA A 163 -17.02 -8.51 -26.21
CA ALA A 163 -17.72 -8.78 -27.46
C ALA A 163 -18.00 -10.27 -27.69
N VAL A 164 -17.10 -11.13 -27.22
CA VAL A 164 -17.23 -12.60 -27.26
C VAL A 164 -18.21 -13.10 -26.19
N ALA A 165 -18.10 -12.58 -24.96
CA ALA A 165 -19.01 -12.93 -23.87
C ALA A 165 -20.46 -12.62 -24.21
N VAL A 166 -20.74 -11.42 -24.73
CA VAL A 166 -22.09 -11.00 -25.15
C VAL A 166 -22.61 -11.85 -26.31
N HIS A 167 -21.76 -12.17 -27.29
CA HIS A 167 -22.19 -12.96 -28.45
C HIS A 167 -22.60 -14.39 -28.07
N HIS A 168 -21.86 -15.01 -27.17
CA HIS A 168 -22.07 -16.40 -26.73
C HIS A 168 -22.92 -16.53 -25.46
N ASP A 169 -23.48 -15.43 -24.95
CA ASP A 169 -24.26 -15.39 -23.71
C ASP A 169 -23.47 -15.99 -22.52
N LEU A 170 -22.20 -15.59 -22.39
CA LEU A 170 -21.30 -16.09 -21.35
C LEU A 170 -21.43 -15.26 -20.06
N PRO A 171 -21.15 -15.85 -18.88
CA PRO A 171 -21.01 -15.09 -17.65
C PRO A 171 -19.98 -13.97 -17.77
N CYS A 172 -20.11 -12.92 -16.94
CA CYS A 172 -19.13 -11.85 -16.88
C CYS A 172 -17.72 -12.42 -16.58
N PRO A 173 -16.68 -12.07 -17.38
CA PRO A 173 -15.32 -12.53 -17.13
C PRO A 173 -14.83 -12.11 -15.73
N SER A 174 -14.13 -13.02 -15.04
CA SER A 174 -13.77 -12.83 -13.63
C SER A 174 -12.35 -12.30 -13.39
N GLY A 175 -11.47 -12.42 -14.39
CA GLY A 175 -10.06 -12.13 -14.21
C GLY A 175 -9.71 -10.64 -14.01
N ALA A 176 -8.70 -10.42 -13.17
CA ALA A 176 -8.28 -9.08 -12.74
C ALA A 176 -7.87 -8.16 -13.91
N THR A 177 -7.29 -8.69 -14.98
CA THR A 177 -6.86 -7.89 -16.14
C THR A 177 -8.06 -7.32 -16.90
N PHE A 178 -9.09 -8.13 -17.10
CA PHE A 178 -10.37 -7.69 -17.64
C PHE A 178 -10.98 -6.62 -16.72
N LEU A 179 -11.18 -6.93 -15.44
CA LEU A 179 -11.82 -6.02 -14.48
C LEU A 179 -11.06 -4.71 -14.27
N ALA A 180 -9.73 -4.68 -14.37
CA ALA A 180 -8.98 -3.42 -14.28
C ALA A 180 -9.31 -2.43 -15.42
N THR A 181 -9.87 -2.92 -16.53
CA THR A 181 -10.12 -2.13 -17.74
C THR A 181 -11.49 -2.45 -18.37
N TRP A 182 -12.44 -2.99 -17.60
CA TRP A 182 -13.68 -3.54 -18.14
C TRP A 182 -14.43 -2.50 -18.97
N TRP A 183 -14.49 -1.26 -18.48
CA TRP A 183 -15.15 -0.09 -19.07
C TRP A 183 -14.68 0.23 -20.51
N ALA A 184 -13.56 -0.34 -20.94
CA ALA A 184 -13.13 -0.29 -22.31
C ALA A 184 -14.13 -0.97 -23.25
N GLY A 185 -14.66 -0.19 -24.21
CA GLY A 185 -15.62 -0.69 -25.19
C GLY A 185 -17.07 -0.67 -24.75
N ALA A 186 -17.36 -0.02 -23.62
CA ALA A 186 -18.74 0.24 -23.25
C ALA A 186 -19.46 1.11 -24.31
N GLY A 187 -18.73 1.93 -25.07
CA GLY A 187 -19.30 2.83 -26.08
C GLY A 187 -19.23 4.29 -25.62
N PRO A 188 -19.63 5.24 -26.46
CA PRO A 188 -19.72 6.64 -26.07
C PRO A 188 -20.92 6.85 -25.14
N TYR A 189 -20.68 7.23 -23.90
CA TYR A 189 -21.73 7.61 -22.94
C TYR A 189 -21.53 9.04 -22.46
N ALA A 190 -22.64 9.71 -22.16
CA ALA A 190 -22.63 11.05 -21.60
C ALA A 190 -22.11 11.08 -20.16
N THR A 191 -22.44 10.04 -19.37
CA THR A 191 -22.05 9.89 -17.97
C THR A 191 -21.59 8.47 -17.63
N LEU A 192 -20.92 8.30 -16.49
CA LEU A 192 -20.55 6.98 -15.99
C LEU A 192 -21.77 6.16 -15.55
N ALA A 193 -22.86 6.81 -15.09
CA ALA A 193 -24.11 6.13 -14.79
C ALA A 193 -24.73 5.53 -16.07
N ASP A 194 -24.76 6.31 -17.15
CA ASP A 194 -25.26 5.81 -18.44
C ASP A 194 -24.38 4.68 -19.00
N LEU A 195 -23.07 4.75 -18.76
CA LEU A 195 -22.14 3.67 -19.10
C LEU A 195 -22.47 2.38 -18.35
N LEU A 196 -22.71 2.45 -17.04
CA LEU A 196 -23.09 1.29 -16.24
C LEU A 196 -24.40 0.71 -16.79
N VAL A 197 -25.44 1.52 -16.93
CA VAL A 197 -26.78 1.08 -17.36
C VAL A 197 -26.76 0.47 -18.76
N GLY A 198 -25.95 1.01 -19.67
CA GLY A 198 -25.83 0.52 -21.04
C GLY A 198 -24.94 -0.72 -21.20
N ASP A 199 -24.21 -1.14 -20.17
CA ASP A 199 -23.29 -2.27 -20.27
C ASP A 199 -24.05 -3.61 -20.27
N PRO A 200 -23.89 -4.44 -21.31
CA PRO A 200 -24.62 -5.71 -21.42
C PRO A 200 -24.18 -6.76 -20.38
N LEU A 201 -23.09 -6.53 -19.64
CA LEU A 201 -22.62 -7.41 -18.56
C LEU A 201 -23.05 -6.94 -17.17
N MET A 202 -23.92 -5.93 -17.06
CA MET A 202 -24.52 -5.55 -15.78
C MET A 202 -25.62 -6.52 -15.33
N PRO A 203 -25.81 -6.70 -14.01
CA PRO A 203 -25.09 -6.05 -12.92
C PRO A 203 -23.73 -6.69 -12.58
N ASP A 204 -23.46 -7.89 -13.10
CA ASP A 204 -22.34 -8.75 -12.70
C ASP A 204 -20.97 -8.08 -12.81
N VAL A 205 -20.72 -7.31 -13.88
CA VAL A 205 -19.42 -6.66 -14.11
C VAL A 205 -19.06 -5.65 -13.02
N LEU A 206 -20.05 -4.90 -12.52
CA LEU A 206 -19.82 -3.94 -11.44
C LEU A 206 -19.54 -4.68 -10.12
N LEU A 207 -20.33 -5.68 -9.77
CA LEU A 207 -20.15 -6.44 -8.53
C LEU A 207 -18.77 -7.11 -8.50
N ARG A 208 -18.38 -7.76 -9.61
CA ARG A 208 -17.03 -8.32 -9.76
C ARG A 208 -15.94 -7.25 -9.71
N TYR A 209 -16.15 -6.10 -10.34
CA TYR A 209 -15.19 -4.99 -10.31
C TYR A 209 -14.97 -4.47 -8.88
N LEU A 210 -16.02 -4.31 -8.08
CA LEU A 210 -15.93 -3.91 -6.68
C LEU A 210 -15.13 -4.93 -5.85
N GLY A 211 -15.35 -6.23 -6.08
CA GLY A 211 -14.59 -7.32 -5.43
C GLY A 211 -13.16 -7.51 -5.91
N SER A 212 -12.80 -7.00 -7.10
CA SER A 212 -11.50 -7.27 -7.74
C SER A 212 -10.28 -6.59 -7.13
N GLY A 213 -10.48 -5.62 -6.23
CA GLY A 213 -9.42 -4.74 -5.72
C GLY A 213 -8.91 -3.69 -6.71
N HIS A 214 -9.57 -3.55 -7.86
CA HIS A 214 -9.35 -2.48 -8.83
C HIS A 214 -10.33 -1.31 -8.71
N ALA A 215 -11.28 -1.37 -7.76
CA ALA A 215 -12.09 -0.22 -7.38
C ALA A 215 -11.16 0.99 -7.08
N GLY A 216 -11.52 2.18 -7.56
CA GLY A 216 -10.69 3.38 -7.46
C GLY A 216 -9.90 3.72 -8.73
N GLY A 217 -10.10 2.96 -9.82
CA GLY A 217 -9.60 3.31 -11.15
C GLY A 217 -10.50 4.28 -11.91
N LEU A 218 -11.77 4.39 -11.51
CA LEU A 218 -12.82 5.13 -12.21
C LEU A 218 -13.29 6.33 -11.39
N GLU A 219 -12.96 7.53 -11.86
CA GLU A 219 -13.41 8.77 -11.22
C GLU A 219 -14.93 8.90 -11.31
N GLY A 220 -15.58 9.28 -10.20
CA GLY A 220 -17.02 9.47 -10.14
C GLY A 220 -17.85 8.19 -9.94
N LEU A 221 -17.20 7.03 -9.73
CA LEU A 221 -17.90 5.76 -9.52
C LEU A 221 -18.94 5.80 -8.37
N PRO A 222 -18.68 6.38 -7.18
CA PRO A 222 -19.66 6.38 -6.09
C PRO A 222 -20.96 7.08 -6.46
N ALA A 223 -20.87 8.25 -7.11
CA ALA A 223 -22.03 9.01 -7.55
C ALA A 223 -22.80 8.26 -8.65
N ALA A 224 -22.08 7.66 -9.60
CA ALA A 224 -22.71 6.88 -10.67
C ALA A 224 -23.44 5.65 -10.11
N VAL A 225 -22.84 4.91 -9.17
CA VAL A 225 -23.48 3.75 -8.54
C VAL A 225 -24.74 4.17 -7.76
N ALA A 226 -24.66 5.24 -6.96
CA ALA A 226 -25.81 5.76 -6.24
C ALA A 226 -26.94 6.20 -7.17
N GLU A 227 -26.62 6.87 -8.28
CA GLU A 227 -27.59 7.27 -9.30
C GLU A 227 -28.28 6.06 -9.94
N VAL A 228 -27.53 5.03 -10.34
CA VAL A 228 -28.09 3.82 -10.96
C VAL A 228 -28.98 3.04 -9.98
N CYS A 229 -28.59 2.96 -8.71
CA CYS A 229 -29.44 2.41 -7.64
C CYS A 229 -30.72 3.24 -7.45
N GLY A 230 -30.62 4.58 -7.43
CA GLY A 230 -31.76 5.48 -7.32
C GLY A 230 -32.73 5.40 -8.49
N ARG A 231 -32.24 5.06 -9.69
CA ARG A 231 -33.05 4.75 -10.89
C ARG A 231 -33.69 3.35 -10.86
N GLY A 232 -33.38 2.51 -9.85
CA GLY A 232 -33.89 1.14 -9.73
C GLY A 232 -33.29 0.15 -10.75
N GLN A 233 -32.15 0.50 -11.35
CA GLN A 233 -31.47 -0.32 -12.37
C GLN A 233 -30.38 -1.23 -11.79
N LEU A 234 -30.07 -1.04 -10.51
CA LEU A 234 -29.13 -1.85 -9.73
C LEU A 234 -29.67 -2.01 -8.32
N ASP A 235 -29.62 -3.23 -7.79
CA ASP A 235 -30.08 -3.50 -6.44
C ASP A 235 -29.08 -2.95 -5.40
N ARG A 236 -29.51 -1.95 -4.62
CA ARG A 236 -28.69 -1.32 -3.57
C ARG A 236 -28.17 -2.34 -2.55
N GLY A 237 -29.00 -3.32 -2.17
CA GLY A 237 -28.65 -4.33 -1.17
C GLY A 237 -27.44 -5.16 -1.62
N SER A 238 -27.51 -5.70 -2.84
CA SER A 238 -26.45 -6.50 -3.46
C SER A 238 -25.13 -5.73 -3.60
N VAL A 239 -25.19 -4.43 -3.91
CA VAL A 239 -23.98 -3.60 -3.98
C VAL A 239 -23.37 -3.39 -2.60
N LEU A 240 -24.18 -3.08 -1.58
CA LEU A 240 -23.69 -2.91 -0.21
C LEU A 240 -23.10 -4.20 0.34
N GLU A 241 -23.76 -5.34 0.11
CA GLU A 241 -23.24 -6.67 0.47
C GLU A 241 -21.87 -6.92 -0.14
N GLN A 242 -21.73 -6.72 -1.46
CA GLN A 242 -20.45 -6.87 -2.14
C GLN A 242 -19.39 -5.89 -1.62
N VAL A 243 -19.75 -4.62 -1.37
CA VAL A 243 -18.82 -3.61 -0.85
C VAL A 243 -18.30 -4.01 0.53
N LEU A 244 -19.19 -4.46 1.41
CA LEU A 244 -18.85 -4.90 2.76
C LEU A 244 -18.01 -6.19 2.73
N GLU A 245 -18.38 -7.19 1.94
CA GLU A 245 -17.54 -8.38 1.74
C GLU A 245 -16.14 -8.00 1.22
N SER A 246 -16.08 -7.03 0.29
CA SER A 246 -14.81 -6.60 -0.29
C SER A 246 -13.94 -5.85 0.71
N LEU A 247 -14.51 -5.06 1.62
CA LEU A 247 -13.75 -4.32 2.64
C LEU A 247 -13.03 -5.26 3.61
N THR A 248 -13.59 -6.43 3.93
CA THR A 248 -12.94 -7.42 4.82
C THR A 248 -11.86 -8.26 4.12
N ALA A 249 -11.87 -8.32 2.79
CA ALA A 249 -10.96 -9.16 2.00
C ALA A 249 -9.52 -8.60 1.84
N GLY A 250 -9.14 -7.53 2.54
CA GLY A 250 -7.76 -7.01 2.51
C GLY A 250 -7.38 -6.26 1.22
N GLN A 251 -8.23 -5.34 0.79
CA GLN A 251 -8.04 -4.58 -0.45
C GLN A 251 -6.90 -3.55 -0.37
N ARG A 252 -6.42 -3.12 -1.54
CA ARG A 252 -5.46 -2.00 -1.62
C ARG A 252 -6.09 -0.72 -1.05
N PRO A 253 -5.31 0.19 -0.43
CA PRO A 253 -5.85 1.42 0.16
C PRO A 253 -6.71 2.27 -0.78
N LYS A 254 -6.34 2.36 -2.06
CA LYS A 254 -7.15 3.08 -3.05
C LYS A 254 -8.52 2.43 -3.28
N ALA A 255 -8.56 1.10 -3.33
CA ALA A 255 -9.81 0.35 -3.49
C ALA A 255 -10.68 0.41 -2.25
N GLN A 256 -10.12 0.27 -1.05
CA GLN A 256 -10.88 0.46 0.19
C GLN A 256 -11.54 1.84 0.25
N ARG A 257 -10.82 2.90 -0.19
CA ARG A 257 -11.37 4.26 -0.24
C ARG A 257 -12.53 4.40 -1.20
N GLU A 258 -12.40 3.84 -2.39
CA GLU A 258 -13.50 3.84 -3.35
C GLU A 258 -14.71 3.06 -2.83
N LEU A 259 -14.47 1.88 -2.25
CA LEU A 259 -15.52 1.02 -1.68
C LEU A 259 -16.28 1.74 -0.56
N LEU A 260 -15.57 2.38 0.38
CA LEU A 260 -16.23 3.16 1.42
C LEU A 260 -16.98 4.35 0.84
N ALA A 261 -16.43 5.04 -0.17
CA ALA A 261 -17.12 6.14 -0.83
C ALA A 261 -18.41 5.66 -1.52
N VAL A 262 -18.42 4.47 -2.14
CA VAL A 262 -19.64 3.84 -2.67
C VAL A 262 -20.64 3.57 -1.54
N ALA A 263 -20.21 2.98 -0.42
CA ALA A 263 -21.10 2.75 0.73
C ALA A 263 -21.69 4.04 1.28
N THR A 264 -20.88 5.11 1.41
CA THR A 264 -21.34 6.43 1.83
C THR A 264 -22.33 7.05 0.84
N ALA A 265 -22.06 6.96 -0.47
CA ALA A 265 -22.96 7.48 -1.51
C ALA A 265 -24.29 6.71 -1.57
N LEU A 266 -24.30 5.44 -1.15
CA LEU A 266 -25.50 4.63 -0.99
C LEU A 266 -26.17 4.79 0.39
N GLU A 267 -25.70 5.74 1.20
CA GLU A 267 -26.22 6.02 2.54
C GLU A 267 -26.28 4.75 3.41
N LEU A 268 -25.19 3.97 3.44
CA LEU A 268 -25.08 2.80 4.32
C LEU A 268 -25.36 3.21 5.77
N ARG A 269 -26.38 2.60 6.38
CA ARG A 269 -26.74 2.83 7.77
C ARG A 269 -26.09 1.80 8.67
N ALA A 270 -25.86 2.18 9.91
CA ALA A 270 -25.25 1.33 10.92
C ALA A 270 -26.01 0.00 11.14
N ASP A 271 -27.36 0.02 11.10
CA ASP A 271 -28.22 -1.16 11.25
C ASP A 271 -28.19 -2.12 10.04
N GLU A 272 -27.59 -1.71 8.92
CA GLU A 272 -27.43 -2.53 7.71
C GLU A 272 -26.10 -3.30 7.69
N VAL A 273 -25.19 -3.04 8.65
CA VAL A 273 -23.89 -3.70 8.70
C VAL A 273 -24.04 -5.14 9.21
N PRO A 274 -23.64 -6.16 8.43
CA PRO A 274 -23.78 -7.55 8.82
C PRO A 274 -22.90 -7.84 10.04
N GLY A 275 -23.51 -8.36 11.12
CA GLY A 275 -22.81 -8.57 12.39
C GLY A 275 -22.59 -7.31 13.23
N GLY A 276 -23.11 -6.16 12.79
CA GLY A 276 -23.12 -4.91 13.56
C GLY A 276 -21.73 -4.44 13.99
N LEU A 277 -21.59 -4.07 15.27
CA LEU A 277 -20.35 -3.51 15.80
C LEU A 277 -19.16 -4.48 15.65
N THR A 278 -19.35 -5.78 15.88
CA THR A 278 -18.27 -6.78 15.78
C THR A 278 -17.60 -6.77 14.40
N TYR A 279 -18.39 -6.61 13.34
CA TYR A 279 -17.86 -6.48 11.99
C TYR A 279 -17.05 -5.19 11.81
N LEU A 280 -17.54 -4.05 12.31
CA LEU A 280 -16.81 -2.78 12.24
C LEU A 280 -15.53 -2.80 13.06
N LEU A 281 -15.49 -3.49 14.20
CA LEU A 281 -14.25 -3.68 14.97
C LEU A 281 -13.19 -4.44 14.15
N GLY A 282 -13.59 -5.51 13.47
CA GLY A 282 -12.70 -6.25 12.56
C GLY A 282 -12.18 -5.40 11.40
N LEU A 283 -13.03 -4.55 10.82
CA LEU A 283 -12.61 -3.60 9.79
C LEU A 283 -11.67 -2.52 10.35
N LEU A 284 -12.03 -1.86 11.45
CA LEU A 284 -11.23 -0.81 12.09
C LEU A 284 -9.81 -1.30 12.42
N ALA A 285 -9.68 -2.57 12.82
CA ALA A 285 -8.38 -3.18 13.09
C ALA A 285 -7.46 -3.28 11.86
N THR A 286 -8.02 -3.41 10.65
CA THR A 286 -7.26 -3.80 9.44
C THR A 286 -7.28 -2.77 8.30
N VAL A 287 -8.22 -1.82 8.32
CA VAL A 287 -8.45 -0.85 7.25
C VAL A 287 -7.35 0.22 7.15
N ASP A 288 -7.20 0.84 5.97
CA ASP A 288 -6.36 2.02 5.79
C ASP A 288 -6.78 3.17 6.74
N ARG A 289 -5.79 3.85 7.30
CA ARG A 289 -5.94 4.97 8.24
C ARG A 289 -6.90 6.07 7.80
N GLN A 290 -7.03 6.33 6.50
CA GLN A 290 -7.90 7.39 5.99
C GLN A 290 -9.39 7.05 6.16
N LEU A 291 -9.72 5.78 6.37
CA LEU A 291 -11.10 5.29 6.49
C LEU A 291 -11.58 5.18 7.93
N VAL A 292 -10.65 5.17 8.88
CA VAL A 292 -10.94 5.03 10.30
C VAL A 292 -11.96 6.05 10.80
N PRO A 293 -11.91 7.37 10.47
CA PRO A 293 -12.89 8.31 10.97
C PRO A 293 -14.34 7.97 10.59
N ALA A 294 -14.59 7.67 9.32
CA ALA A 294 -15.93 7.37 8.83
C ALA A 294 -16.47 6.04 9.39
N LEU A 295 -15.62 5.03 9.54
CA LEU A 295 -16.00 3.75 10.14
C LEU A 295 -16.19 3.87 11.66
N LEU A 296 -15.41 4.72 12.33
CA LEU A 296 -15.52 4.96 13.77
C LEU A 296 -16.83 5.66 14.11
N ASP A 297 -17.25 6.65 13.32
CA ASP A 297 -18.55 7.31 13.51
C ASP A 297 -19.70 6.28 13.44
N MET A 298 -19.67 5.39 12.44
CA MET A 298 -20.66 4.31 12.32
C MET A 298 -20.59 3.28 13.46
N ALA A 299 -19.38 2.97 13.95
CA ALA A 299 -19.20 2.08 15.09
C ALA A 299 -19.78 2.67 16.39
N LEU A 300 -19.60 3.98 16.60
CA LEU A 300 -20.17 4.69 17.74
C LEU A 300 -21.71 4.64 17.74
N ASP A 301 -22.35 4.74 16.58
CA ASP A 301 -23.81 4.61 16.45
C ASP A 301 -24.35 3.22 16.83
N LEU A 302 -23.49 2.19 16.79
CA LEU A 302 -23.81 0.81 17.17
C LEU A 302 -23.48 0.45 18.61
N VAL A 303 -22.85 1.35 19.38
CA VAL A 303 -22.61 1.10 20.81
C VAL A 303 -23.96 1.12 21.55
N ARG A 304 -24.32 -0.02 22.16
CA ARG A 304 -25.56 -0.20 22.93
C ARG A 304 -25.36 -0.43 24.42
N ASP A 305 -24.14 -0.76 24.83
CA ASP A 305 -23.79 -1.05 26.21
C ASP A 305 -22.30 -0.74 26.48
N GLY A 306 -21.89 -0.90 27.73
CA GLY A 306 -20.53 -0.62 28.18
C GLY A 306 -19.48 -1.55 27.59
N ALA A 307 -19.77 -2.84 27.45
CA ALA A 307 -18.81 -3.82 26.92
C ALA A 307 -18.45 -3.51 25.47
N ALA A 308 -19.46 -3.17 24.65
CA ALA A 308 -19.28 -2.71 23.28
C ALA A 308 -18.38 -1.48 23.16
N LEU A 309 -18.54 -0.50 24.08
CA LEU A 309 -17.70 0.70 24.10
C LEU A 309 -16.25 0.39 24.47
N GLU A 310 -16.04 -0.47 25.45
CA GLU A 310 -14.71 -0.89 25.89
C GLU A 310 -13.96 -1.65 24.78
N GLU A 311 -14.63 -2.57 24.07
CA GLU A 311 -14.04 -3.26 22.91
C GLU A 311 -13.65 -2.29 21.78
N LEU A 312 -14.49 -1.28 21.52
CA LEU A 312 -14.19 -0.21 20.56
C LEU A 312 -12.96 0.59 21.01
N ALA A 313 -12.88 0.94 22.30
CA ALA A 313 -11.74 1.66 22.86
C ALA A 313 -10.44 0.88 22.73
N VAL A 314 -10.45 -0.43 23.03
CA VAL A 314 -9.28 -1.31 22.84
C VAL A 314 -8.86 -1.35 21.38
N THR A 315 -9.82 -1.50 20.47
CA THR A 315 -9.55 -1.55 19.02
C THR A 315 -8.93 -0.23 18.51
N VAL A 316 -9.46 0.91 18.95
CA VAL A 316 -8.94 2.25 18.60
C VAL A 316 -7.60 2.54 19.29
N ALA A 317 -7.37 2.07 20.51
CA ALA A 317 -6.10 2.25 21.22
C ALA A 317 -4.96 1.47 20.55
N ALA A 318 -5.23 0.26 20.06
CA ALA A 318 -4.26 -0.57 19.34
C ALA A 318 -3.79 0.05 18.01
N ARG A 319 -4.53 1.02 17.47
CA ARG A 319 -4.22 1.72 16.22
C ARG A 319 -3.13 2.77 16.46
N PRO A 320 -2.11 2.88 15.59
CA PRO A 320 -1.05 3.87 15.71
C PRO A 320 -1.51 5.30 15.38
N GLU A 321 -2.69 5.47 14.78
CA GLU A 321 -3.17 6.77 14.31
C GLU A 321 -3.84 7.59 15.42
N GLN A 322 -3.24 8.75 15.71
CA GLN A 322 -3.75 9.68 16.71
C GLN A 322 -5.18 10.21 16.40
N GLY A 323 -5.52 10.37 15.11
CA GLY A 323 -6.82 10.90 14.71
C GLY A 323 -8.01 10.06 15.18
N ALA A 324 -7.86 8.73 15.18
CA ALA A 324 -8.90 7.82 15.66
C ALA A 324 -9.15 7.99 17.17
N ARG A 325 -8.05 8.07 17.94
CA ARG A 325 -8.09 8.30 19.38
C ARG A 325 -8.70 9.66 19.73
N ASP A 326 -8.39 10.70 18.95
CA ASP A 326 -8.96 12.04 19.11
C ASP A 326 -10.47 12.06 18.84
N THR A 327 -10.93 11.36 17.78
CA THR A 327 -12.36 11.22 17.48
C THR A 327 -13.09 10.47 18.59
N LEU A 328 -12.55 9.33 19.04
CA LEU A 328 -13.17 8.57 20.14
C LEU A 328 -13.17 9.37 21.45
N LEU A 329 -12.08 10.06 21.80
CA LEU A 329 -12.01 10.91 22.99
C LEU A 329 -13.09 12.00 22.98
N LYS A 330 -13.34 12.60 21.81
CA LYS A 330 -14.43 13.58 21.65
C LYS A 330 -15.80 12.93 21.87
N ALA A 331 -16.03 11.74 21.32
CA ALA A 331 -17.30 11.02 21.47
C ALA A 331 -17.57 10.59 22.92
N LEU A 332 -16.54 10.15 23.66
CA LEU A 332 -16.63 9.81 25.09
C LEU A 332 -17.12 10.98 25.96
N GLY A 333 -16.87 12.22 25.53
CA GLY A 333 -17.38 13.42 26.19
C GLY A 333 -18.85 13.76 25.90
N GLN A 334 -19.51 13.06 24.99
CA GLN A 334 -20.90 13.34 24.61
C GLN A 334 -21.90 12.63 25.53
N GLN A 335 -23.00 13.31 25.87
CA GLN A 335 -24.02 12.77 26.76
C GLN A 335 -24.74 11.54 26.18
N ASP A 336 -24.92 11.46 24.86
CA ASP A 336 -25.66 10.37 24.24
C ASP A 336 -24.92 9.04 24.37
N LEU A 337 -23.59 9.04 24.17
CA LEU A 337 -22.76 7.85 24.38
C LEU A 337 -22.71 7.44 25.87
N GLN A 338 -22.66 8.42 26.77
CA GLN A 338 -22.75 8.16 28.22
C GLN A 338 -24.10 7.55 28.63
N ARG A 339 -25.20 7.97 28.01
CA ARG A 339 -26.52 7.36 28.25
C ARG A 339 -26.61 5.94 27.70
N ALA A 340 -25.98 5.66 26.56
CA ALA A 340 -25.99 4.34 25.94
C ALA A 340 -25.10 3.33 26.68
N ALA A 341 -23.85 3.68 26.96
CA ALA A 341 -22.85 2.77 27.52
C ALA A 341 -22.73 2.82 29.05
N GLY A 342 -23.17 3.93 29.66
CA GLY A 342 -22.99 4.23 31.08
C GLY A 342 -21.65 4.89 31.39
N THR A 343 -21.65 5.81 32.36
CA THR A 343 -20.44 6.52 32.83
C THR A 343 -19.29 5.59 33.25
N PRO A 344 -19.52 4.45 33.95
CA PRO A 344 -18.43 3.54 34.31
C PRO A 344 -17.65 3.01 33.10
N ALA A 345 -18.34 2.60 32.03
CA ALA A 345 -17.69 2.10 30.82
C ALA A 345 -16.95 3.20 30.04
N VAL A 346 -17.48 4.42 30.05
CA VAL A 346 -16.78 5.59 29.50
C VAL A 346 -15.48 5.85 30.26
N LEU A 347 -15.48 5.74 31.58
CA LEU A 347 -14.28 5.88 32.40
C LEU A 347 -13.26 4.76 32.14
N ALA A 348 -13.71 3.51 32.03
CA ALA A 348 -12.84 2.38 31.67
C ALA A 348 -12.23 2.55 30.27
N SER A 349 -13.02 3.03 29.30
CA SER A 349 -12.55 3.34 27.95
C SER A 349 -11.53 4.48 27.92
N LEU A 350 -11.70 5.49 28.78
CA LEU A 350 -10.70 6.54 28.98
C LEU A 350 -9.39 5.98 29.55
N ASP A 351 -9.45 4.99 30.45
CA ASP A 351 -8.25 4.35 30.99
C ASP A 351 -7.48 3.60 29.89
N VAL A 352 -8.19 2.86 29.03
CA VAL A 352 -7.60 2.19 27.85
C VAL A 352 -6.93 3.20 26.91
N LEU A 353 -7.59 4.31 26.60
CA LEU A 353 -7.02 5.36 25.75
C LEU A 353 -5.87 6.13 26.42
N GLY A 354 -5.91 6.25 27.75
CA GLY A 354 -4.92 6.94 28.57
C GLY A 354 -3.57 6.22 28.64
N ALA A 355 -3.52 4.91 28.38
CA ALA A 355 -2.31 4.09 28.34
C ALA A 355 -1.39 4.38 27.13
N THR A 356 -1.45 5.59 26.56
CA THR A 356 -0.58 6.01 25.47
C THR A 356 0.61 6.80 25.98
N ASP A 357 1.74 6.68 25.27
CA ASP A 357 2.95 7.46 25.57
C ASP A 357 2.80 8.97 25.26
N ASP A 358 1.70 9.43 24.65
CA ASP A 358 1.51 10.84 24.29
C ASP A 358 1.00 11.66 25.48
N ALA A 359 1.91 12.32 26.19
CA ALA A 359 1.58 13.12 27.37
C ALA A 359 0.57 14.26 27.09
N ALA A 360 0.55 14.81 25.87
CA ALA A 360 -0.42 15.83 25.52
C ALA A 360 -1.84 15.26 25.37
N PHE A 361 -1.94 14.06 24.79
CA PHE A 361 -3.20 13.33 24.73
C PHE A 361 -3.62 12.81 26.11
N GLY A 362 -2.71 12.22 26.89
CA GLY A 362 -2.96 11.74 28.25
C GLY A 362 -3.56 12.83 29.15
N ARG A 363 -3.06 14.06 29.09
CA ARG A 363 -3.68 15.18 29.83
C ARG A 363 -5.09 15.52 29.40
N ARG A 364 -5.44 15.36 28.11
CA ARG A 364 -6.82 15.54 27.64
C ARG A 364 -7.73 14.42 28.15
N VAL A 365 -7.22 13.18 28.19
CA VAL A 365 -7.91 12.03 28.78
C VAL A 365 -8.19 12.28 30.27
N VAL A 366 -7.17 12.68 31.04
CA VAL A 366 -7.31 13.01 32.47
C VAL A 366 -8.31 14.14 32.69
N ALA A 367 -8.22 15.24 31.91
CA ALA A 367 -9.15 16.36 32.03
C ALA A 367 -10.62 15.95 31.79
N LEU A 368 -10.86 15.13 30.77
CA LEU A 368 -12.20 14.60 30.50
C LEU A 368 -12.65 13.66 31.63
N ARG A 369 -11.78 12.75 32.09
CA ARG A 369 -12.06 11.83 33.20
C ARG A 369 -12.47 12.58 34.47
N THR A 370 -11.74 13.64 34.84
CA THR A 370 -12.06 14.51 35.98
C THR A 370 -13.41 15.20 35.80
N THR A 371 -13.70 15.67 34.59
CA THR A 371 -15.00 16.32 34.26
C THR A 371 -16.17 15.34 34.45
N LEU A 372 -15.95 14.05 34.21
CA LEU A 372 -16.94 12.99 34.38
C LEU A 372 -16.99 12.42 35.81
N GLY A 373 -16.25 13.01 36.77
CA GLY A 373 -16.22 12.58 38.16
C GLY A 373 -15.40 11.31 38.41
N GLY A 374 -14.60 10.86 37.44
CA GLY A 374 -13.66 9.77 37.64
C GLY A 374 -12.52 10.19 38.56
N ALA A 375 -12.16 9.34 39.52
CA ALA A 375 -10.94 9.53 40.29
C ALA A 375 -9.76 9.58 39.31
N VAL A 376 -8.92 10.62 39.40
CA VAL A 376 -7.64 10.65 38.69
C VAL A 376 -6.89 9.42 39.21
N GLY A 377 -6.57 8.48 38.32
CA GLY A 377 -5.77 7.31 38.68
C GLY A 377 -4.49 7.83 39.32
N GLY A 378 -4.37 7.63 40.64
CA GLY A 378 -3.19 7.99 41.38
C GLY A 378 -2.05 7.11 40.91
N ASP A 379 -0.90 7.74 40.67
CA ASP A 379 0.33 7.17 40.12
C ASP A 379 0.21 6.73 38.65
N GLU A 380 0.46 7.69 37.73
CA GLU A 380 1.30 7.34 36.58
C GLU A 380 2.49 6.59 37.16
N GLU A 381 2.57 5.29 36.91
CA GLU A 381 3.62 4.42 37.41
C GLU A 381 4.95 5.06 37.04
N ARG A 382 5.56 5.74 38.03
CA ARG A 382 6.78 6.48 37.79
C ARG A 382 7.78 5.44 37.29
N PRO A 383 8.48 5.69 36.16
CA PRO A 383 9.48 4.75 35.67
C PRO A 383 10.38 4.38 36.85
N VAL A 384 10.54 3.08 37.11
CA VAL A 384 11.40 2.59 38.18
C VAL A 384 12.78 2.36 37.58
N ALA A 385 13.84 2.83 38.25
CA ALA A 385 15.19 2.55 37.79
C ALA A 385 15.45 1.04 37.76
N VAL A 386 15.81 0.51 36.59
CA VAL A 386 16.16 -0.90 36.37
C VAL A 386 17.67 -1.13 36.33
N GLY A 387 18.48 -0.09 36.57
CA GLY A 387 19.93 -0.18 36.75
C GLY A 387 20.74 -0.03 35.45
N LEU A 388 20.14 0.56 34.41
CA LEU A 388 20.79 0.77 33.11
C LEU A 388 22.03 1.65 33.20
N TRP A 389 22.09 2.54 34.19
CA TRP A 389 23.25 3.41 34.41
C TRP A 389 24.53 2.63 34.77
N THR A 390 24.37 1.49 35.44
CA THR A 390 25.49 0.63 35.85
C THR A 390 25.83 -0.46 34.84
N LEU A 391 24.97 -0.65 33.84
CA LEU A 391 25.16 -1.65 32.80
C LEU A 391 26.39 -1.28 31.95
N ALA A 392 27.24 -2.27 31.67
CA ALA A 392 28.35 -2.11 30.75
C ALA A 392 27.86 -2.31 29.31
N PRO A 393 28.40 -1.58 28.32
CA PRO A 393 28.04 -1.78 26.92
C PRO A 393 28.29 -3.22 26.47
N ALA A 394 27.25 -3.89 25.97
CA ALA A 394 27.30 -5.27 25.55
C ALA A 394 26.89 -5.39 24.07
N PRO A 395 27.85 -5.39 23.12
CA PRO A 395 27.52 -5.67 21.73
C PRO A 395 27.09 -7.14 21.62
N GLY A 396 25.82 -7.40 21.30
CA GLY A 396 25.35 -8.75 20.92
C GLY A 396 25.98 -9.21 19.60
N ASP A 397 25.55 -10.35 19.06
CA ASP A 397 26.11 -10.99 17.84
C ASP A 397 26.07 -10.12 16.57
N GLY A 398 25.37 -8.99 16.62
CA GLY A 398 25.29 -8.01 15.54
C GLY A 398 24.44 -8.49 14.36
N PRO A 399 23.83 -7.56 13.60
CA PRO A 399 23.20 -7.93 12.34
C PRO A 399 24.27 -8.38 11.32
N PRO A 400 23.93 -9.27 10.38
CA PRO A 400 24.85 -9.64 9.32
C PRO A 400 25.29 -8.40 8.54
N VAL A 401 26.59 -8.11 8.57
CA VAL A 401 27.17 -7.00 7.83
C VAL A 401 27.04 -7.32 6.33
N PRO A 402 26.46 -6.42 5.51
CA PRO A 402 26.41 -6.61 4.07
C PRO A 402 27.78 -6.98 3.51
N ARG A 403 27.84 -8.00 2.64
CA ARG A 403 29.09 -8.56 2.12
C ARG A 403 30.04 -7.50 1.55
N HIS A 404 29.50 -6.50 0.87
CA HIS A 404 30.27 -5.39 0.29
C HIS A 404 30.94 -4.46 1.34
N LEU A 405 30.48 -4.47 2.60
CA LEU A 405 31.13 -3.78 3.72
C LEU A 405 32.14 -4.70 4.43
N ALA A 406 31.89 -6.01 4.48
CA ALA A 406 32.81 -6.98 5.09
C ALA A 406 34.14 -7.12 4.33
N GLU A 407 34.14 -6.88 3.02
CA GLU A 407 35.32 -7.03 2.15
C GLU A 407 36.35 -5.89 2.30
N ARG A 408 36.04 -4.78 2.99
CA ARG A 408 36.94 -3.62 3.17
C ARG A 408 36.82 -2.95 4.56
N PRO A 409 37.43 -3.51 5.61
CA PRO A 409 37.24 -3.07 6.99
C PRO A 409 37.68 -1.61 7.27
N ASP A 410 38.76 -1.14 6.66
CA ASP A 410 39.25 0.23 6.88
C ASP A 410 38.37 1.28 6.18
N GLU A 411 37.83 0.96 5.00
CA GLU A 411 36.81 1.79 4.35
C GLU A 411 35.46 1.70 5.07
N ALA A 412 35.17 0.58 5.74
CA ALA A 412 33.93 0.37 6.46
C ALA A 412 33.76 1.38 7.60
N LEU A 413 34.81 1.66 8.39
CA LEU A 413 34.77 2.66 9.48
C LEU A 413 34.48 4.09 8.96
N ALA A 414 35.16 4.53 7.91
CA ALA A 414 34.91 5.85 7.31
C ALA A 414 33.53 5.94 6.61
N ARG A 415 33.02 4.83 6.08
CA ARG A 415 31.66 4.74 5.53
C ARG A 415 30.60 4.69 6.63
N LEU A 416 30.88 4.04 7.76
CA LEU A 416 29.99 3.99 8.93
C LEU A 416 29.77 5.38 9.53
N TRP A 417 30.76 6.27 9.51
CA TRP A 417 30.55 7.67 9.88
C TRP A 417 29.59 8.40 8.95
N ARG A 418 29.71 8.21 7.63
CA ARG A 418 28.70 8.69 6.66
C ARG A 418 27.35 8.00 6.83
N SER A 419 27.32 6.78 7.38
CA SER A 419 26.07 6.08 7.70
C SER A 419 25.30 6.71 8.85
N TRP A 420 25.96 7.36 9.82
CA TRP A 420 25.27 8.16 10.84
C TRP A 420 24.51 9.33 10.23
N GLU A 421 25.15 10.04 9.30
CA GLU A 421 24.51 11.11 8.55
C GLU A 421 23.25 10.59 7.83
N HIS A 422 23.39 9.53 7.03
CA HIS A 422 22.26 8.92 6.32
C HIS A 422 21.16 8.34 7.23
N ALA A 423 21.51 7.78 8.39
CA ALA A 423 20.52 7.26 9.32
C ALA A 423 19.77 8.36 10.07
N LEU A 424 20.38 9.54 10.24
CA LEU A 424 19.78 10.65 10.95
C LEU A 424 19.10 11.66 10.02
N SER A 425 19.51 11.82 8.76
CA SER A 425 18.87 12.74 7.80
C SER A 425 18.13 12.05 6.63
N GLY A 426 18.40 10.77 6.38
CA GLY A 426 17.91 10.06 5.21
C GLY A 426 16.46 9.55 5.27
N PRO A 427 15.94 8.99 4.15
CA PRO A 427 14.59 8.46 4.06
C PRO A 427 14.34 7.30 5.05
N ALA A 428 13.09 7.11 5.49
CA ALA A 428 12.73 6.12 6.51
C ALA A 428 13.22 4.69 6.22
N GLU A 429 13.19 4.26 4.96
CA GLU A 429 13.68 2.94 4.52
C GLU A 429 15.18 2.76 4.78
N TYR A 430 15.99 3.78 4.48
CA TYR A 430 17.43 3.78 4.77
C TYR A 430 17.68 3.72 6.27
N ARG A 431 16.92 4.47 7.06
CA ARG A 431 17.07 4.47 8.53
C ARG A 431 16.80 3.11 9.14
N ARG A 432 15.76 2.41 8.67
CA ARG A 432 15.43 1.05 9.13
C ARG A 432 16.55 0.06 8.84
N PHE A 433 17.19 0.19 7.69
CA PHE A 433 18.32 -0.65 7.30
C PHE A 433 19.58 -0.39 8.16
N TRP A 434 19.93 0.88 8.37
CA TRP A 434 21.18 1.25 9.02
C TRP A 434 21.14 1.20 10.56
N ARG A 435 19.97 1.40 11.19
CA ARG A 435 19.83 1.47 12.65
C ARG A 435 20.48 0.28 13.39
N PRO A 436 20.19 -0.99 13.06
CA PRO A 436 20.80 -2.13 13.78
C PRO A 436 22.33 -2.18 13.68
N LEU A 437 22.89 -1.81 12.52
CA LEU A 437 24.34 -1.77 12.30
C LEU A 437 24.99 -0.66 13.13
N LEU A 438 24.38 0.53 13.16
CA LEU A 438 24.89 1.67 13.93
C LEU A 438 24.81 1.44 15.44
N VAL A 439 23.73 0.83 15.93
CA VAL A 439 23.60 0.44 17.34
C VAL A 439 24.70 -0.54 17.72
N HIS A 440 24.87 -1.61 16.95
CA HIS A 440 25.91 -2.61 17.22
C HIS A 440 27.32 -2.00 17.21
N GLN A 441 27.64 -1.19 16.19
CA GLN A 441 28.95 -0.53 16.11
C GLN A 441 29.18 0.50 17.23
N GLY A 442 28.13 1.24 17.61
CA GLY A 442 28.15 2.11 18.77
C GLY A 442 28.51 1.32 20.03
N LEU A 443 27.79 0.24 20.30
CA LEU A 443 28.05 -0.62 21.48
C LEU A 443 29.44 -1.23 21.48
N VAL A 444 29.96 -1.67 20.32
CA VAL A 444 31.36 -2.14 20.18
C VAL A 444 32.34 -1.02 20.55
N SER A 445 32.11 0.21 20.04
CA SER A 445 32.96 1.36 20.36
C SER A 445 32.90 1.73 21.84
N PHE A 446 31.71 1.74 22.46
CA PHE A 446 31.55 2.04 23.88
C PHE A 446 32.16 0.96 24.78
N ALA A 447 32.05 -0.31 24.40
CA ALA A 447 32.71 -1.42 25.10
C ALA A 447 34.24 -1.29 25.06
N ALA A 448 34.78 -0.72 23.98
CA ALA A 448 36.20 -0.39 23.83
C ALA A 448 36.62 0.93 24.51
N GLY A 449 35.71 1.59 25.26
CA GLY A 449 36.00 2.84 25.97
C GLY A 449 35.75 4.12 25.16
N GLY A 450 35.05 4.03 24.03
CA GLY A 450 34.58 5.19 23.28
C GLY A 450 33.64 6.08 24.10
N ASP A 451 33.64 7.38 23.82
CA ASP A 451 32.90 8.41 24.57
C ASP A 451 31.68 8.98 23.81
N GLY A 452 31.45 8.51 22.58
CA GLY A 452 30.32 8.94 21.76
C GLY A 452 30.55 10.25 20.99
N ASN A 453 31.76 10.82 21.01
CA ASN A 453 32.05 12.09 20.33
C ASN A 453 31.75 12.09 18.84
N GLY A 454 31.91 10.95 18.14
CA GLY A 454 31.58 10.86 16.73
C GLY A 454 30.07 11.00 16.45
N LEU A 455 29.23 10.37 17.29
CA LEU A 455 27.77 10.55 17.23
C LEU A 455 27.40 12.00 17.57
N ARG A 456 27.98 12.54 18.65
CA ARG A 456 27.77 13.93 19.09
C ARG A 456 28.05 14.91 17.96
N ALA A 457 29.25 14.87 17.37
CA ALA A 457 29.67 15.79 16.33
C ALA A 457 28.74 15.75 15.11
N THR A 458 28.38 14.54 14.67
CA THR A 458 27.47 14.34 13.53
C THR A 458 26.07 14.84 13.83
N ALA A 459 25.51 14.50 15.00
CA ALA A 459 24.16 14.90 15.37
C ALA A 459 24.04 16.41 15.62
N VAL A 460 25.04 17.04 16.25
CA VAL A 460 25.10 18.50 16.42
C VAL A 460 25.05 19.20 15.05
N ALA A 461 25.93 18.81 14.13
CA ALA A 461 25.97 19.40 12.80
C ALA A 461 24.62 19.29 12.07
N LEU A 462 23.97 18.12 12.13
CA LEU A 462 22.67 17.90 11.52
C LEU A 462 21.53 18.69 12.20
N VAL A 463 21.57 18.86 13.53
CA VAL A 463 20.57 19.66 14.25
C VAL A 463 20.70 21.14 13.89
N GLU A 464 21.93 21.66 13.82
CA GLU A 464 22.20 23.04 13.42
C GLU A 464 21.77 23.32 11.98
N GLN A 465 21.97 22.34 11.08
CA GLN A 465 21.51 22.40 9.69
C GLN A 465 20.00 22.21 9.54
N GLY A 466 19.30 21.75 10.58
CA GLY A 466 17.88 21.42 10.53
C GLY A 466 17.56 20.15 9.73
N GLU A 467 18.56 19.29 9.51
CA GLU A 467 18.47 18.04 8.74
C GLU A 467 18.34 16.81 9.64
N CYS A 468 18.54 16.95 10.96
CA CYS A 468 18.43 15.83 11.89
C CYS A 468 16.97 15.40 12.10
N SER A 469 16.69 14.13 11.83
CA SER A 469 15.46 13.46 12.25
C SER A 469 15.55 13.07 13.72
N LEU A 470 15.08 13.94 14.62
CA LEU A 470 15.05 13.69 16.06
C LEU A 470 14.36 12.37 16.48
N PRO A 471 13.29 11.89 15.81
CA PRO A 471 12.74 10.56 16.10
C PRO A 471 13.70 9.41 15.79
N ALA A 472 14.53 9.55 14.76
CA ALA A 472 15.51 8.53 14.39
C ALA A 472 16.68 8.54 15.38
N LEU A 473 17.14 9.74 15.77
CA LEU A 473 18.12 9.92 16.83
C LEU A 473 17.64 9.30 18.14
N ALA A 474 16.41 9.61 18.57
CA ALA A 474 15.81 9.06 19.79
C ALA A 474 15.79 7.53 19.78
N GLY A 475 15.36 6.91 18.67
CA GLY A 475 15.34 5.45 18.55
C GLY A 475 16.73 4.81 18.60
N VAL A 476 17.75 5.44 17.99
CA VAL A 476 19.12 4.91 18.08
C VAL A 476 19.68 5.08 19.50
N LEU A 477 19.46 6.22 20.14
CA LEU A 477 19.88 6.44 21.53
C LEU A 477 19.25 5.43 22.48
N GLU A 478 17.95 5.19 22.32
CA GLU A 478 17.21 4.20 23.12
C GLU A 478 17.81 2.79 23.00
N ASP A 479 18.03 2.29 21.78
CA ASP A 479 18.63 0.96 21.58
C ASP A 479 20.03 0.86 22.21
N VAL A 480 20.80 1.94 22.14
CA VAL A 480 22.16 1.99 22.71
C VAL A 480 22.11 2.11 24.25
N PHE A 481 21.13 2.81 24.81
CA PHE A 481 20.88 2.86 26.26
C PHE A 481 20.55 1.48 26.79
N LEU A 482 19.62 0.78 26.13
CA LEU A 482 19.24 -0.60 26.45
C LEU A 482 20.42 -1.59 26.29
N GLY A 483 21.35 -1.31 25.38
CA GLY A 483 22.59 -2.05 25.21
C GLY A 483 23.69 -1.74 26.24
N GLY A 484 23.44 -0.86 27.23
CA GLY A 484 24.36 -0.56 28.33
C GLY A 484 25.27 0.65 28.11
N ALA A 485 24.97 1.52 27.15
CA ALA A 485 25.75 2.75 26.89
C ALA A 485 25.06 4.04 27.37
N LEU A 486 24.04 3.93 28.26
CA LEU A 486 23.33 5.07 28.84
C LEU A 486 24.29 6.07 29.51
N ARG A 487 25.20 5.59 30.35
CA ARG A 487 26.14 6.47 31.10
C ARG A 487 27.02 7.31 30.18
N GLN A 488 27.45 6.74 29.06
CA GLN A 488 28.34 7.39 28.09
C GLN A 488 27.58 8.41 27.24
N LEU A 489 26.36 8.09 26.81
CA LEU A 489 25.61 8.90 25.85
C LEU A 489 24.56 9.84 26.47
N TRP A 490 24.21 9.68 27.74
CA TRP A 490 23.24 10.56 28.39
C TRP A 490 23.59 12.06 28.31
N PRO A 491 24.85 12.48 28.59
CA PRO A 491 25.23 13.90 28.46
C PRO A 491 25.07 14.40 27.02
N VAL A 492 25.45 13.58 26.04
CA VAL A 492 25.32 13.89 24.61
C VAL A 492 23.86 14.04 24.22
N ALA A 493 22.98 13.15 24.68
CA ALA A 493 21.56 13.18 24.38
C ALA A 493 20.87 14.42 24.97
N LEU A 494 21.19 14.80 26.22
CA LEU A 494 20.70 16.03 26.84
C LEU A 494 21.19 17.29 26.10
N GLU A 495 22.46 17.33 25.70
CA GLU A 495 23.01 18.44 24.92
C GLU A 495 22.30 18.61 23.59
N LEU A 496 22.08 17.51 22.85
CA LEU A 496 21.38 17.52 21.57
C LEU A 496 19.92 17.99 21.71
N ALA A 497 19.24 17.58 22.79
CA ALA A 497 17.88 18.04 23.08
C ALA A 497 17.83 19.54 23.41
N ASP A 498 18.80 20.04 24.19
CA ASP A 498 18.91 21.47 24.51
C ASP A 498 19.21 22.31 23.27
N LEU A 499 20.16 21.86 22.45
CA LEU A 499 20.48 22.49 21.17
C LEU A 499 19.26 22.53 20.23
N ALA A 500 18.53 21.43 20.13
CA ALA A 500 17.29 21.38 19.35
C ALA A 500 16.23 22.37 19.87
N CYS A 501 16.14 22.57 21.19
CA CYS A 501 15.26 23.57 21.81
C CYS A 501 15.71 25.02 21.55
N ALA A 502 17.01 25.25 21.34
CA ALA A 502 17.60 26.57 21.06
C ALA A 502 17.37 27.04 19.62
N THR A 503 17.10 26.13 18.68
CA THR A 503 16.88 26.46 17.27
C THR A 503 15.70 27.43 17.08
N SER A 504 15.83 28.35 16.11
CA SER A 504 14.79 29.34 15.79
C SER A 504 13.51 28.69 15.25
N LYS A 505 13.68 27.64 14.43
CA LYS A 505 12.61 26.78 13.93
C LYS A 505 12.70 25.42 14.60
N ARG A 506 11.69 25.10 15.41
CA ARG A 506 11.60 23.82 16.13
C ARG A 506 11.73 22.64 15.14
N PRO A 507 12.66 21.70 15.36
CA PRO A 507 12.78 20.53 14.52
C PRO A 507 11.57 19.60 14.74
N ALA A 508 11.19 18.87 13.70
CA ALA A 508 10.11 17.89 13.80
C ALA A 508 10.53 16.73 14.71
N GLY A 509 9.63 16.28 15.59
CA GLY A 509 9.89 15.16 16.48
C GLY A 509 10.70 15.49 17.73
N LEU A 510 10.86 16.78 18.08
CA LEU A 510 11.50 17.19 19.34
C LEU A 510 10.81 16.58 20.56
N GLU A 511 9.49 16.46 20.54
CA GLU A 511 8.71 15.78 21.57
C GLU A 511 9.13 14.33 21.77
N VAL A 512 9.51 13.61 20.71
CA VAL A 512 9.94 12.21 20.79
C VAL A 512 11.26 12.09 21.54
N LEU A 513 12.22 12.97 21.24
CA LEU A 513 13.51 12.99 21.93
C LEU A 513 13.36 13.38 23.41
N LEU A 514 12.56 14.42 23.70
CA LEU A 514 12.30 14.86 25.07
C LEU A 514 11.60 13.77 25.90
N ARG A 515 10.64 13.07 25.31
CA ARG A 515 9.96 11.94 25.95
C ARG A 515 10.92 10.80 26.27
N MET A 516 11.73 10.38 25.29
CA MET A 516 12.75 9.35 25.50
C MET A 516 13.67 9.73 26.67
N LEU A 517 14.16 10.97 26.71
CA LEU A 517 14.97 11.46 27.83
C LEU A 517 14.20 11.43 29.16
N ALA A 518 12.93 11.82 29.18
CA ALA A 518 12.13 11.80 30.41
C ALA A 518 11.95 10.38 30.95
N THR A 519 11.78 9.39 30.06
CA THR A 519 11.69 7.96 30.41
C THR A 519 12.97 7.47 31.10
N TYR A 520 14.14 7.77 30.53
CA TYR A 520 15.43 7.29 31.07
C TYR A 520 16.00 8.18 32.20
N ALA A 521 15.40 9.33 32.48
CA ALA A 521 15.89 10.25 33.51
C ALA A 521 15.97 9.61 34.91
N VAL A 522 15.12 8.62 35.22
CA VAL A 522 15.14 7.92 36.51
C VAL A 522 16.40 7.07 36.73
N GLU A 523 17.03 6.61 35.66
CA GLU A 523 18.26 5.80 35.73
C GLU A 523 19.48 6.63 36.15
N VAL A 524 19.42 7.95 35.95
CA VAL A 524 20.58 8.83 36.04
C VAL A 524 20.77 9.32 37.48
N PRO A 525 21.96 9.14 38.09
CA PRO A 525 22.25 9.63 39.43
C PRO A 525 22.12 11.14 39.56
N GLU A 526 21.76 11.59 40.76
CA GLU A 526 21.67 13.00 41.10
C GLU A 526 23.06 13.61 41.45
N PRO A 527 23.26 14.93 41.25
CA PRO A 527 22.33 15.91 40.70
C PRO A 527 22.27 15.90 39.17
N ARG A 528 21.08 16.18 38.62
CA ARG A 528 20.81 16.22 37.18
C ARG A 528 20.60 17.68 36.75
N PRO A 529 21.58 18.33 36.09
CA PRO A 529 21.42 19.72 35.70
C PRO A 529 20.32 19.87 34.65
N ALA A 530 19.38 20.77 34.89
CA ALA A 530 18.33 21.11 33.92
C ALA A 530 18.92 21.91 32.74
N PRO A 531 18.79 21.44 31.49
CA PRO A 531 19.29 22.18 30.34
C PRO A 531 18.51 23.50 30.13
N PRO A 532 19.20 24.62 29.87
CA PRO A 532 18.60 25.96 29.92
C PRO A 532 17.53 26.21 28.84
N HIS A 533 17.72 25.70 27.63
CA HIS A 533 16.74 25.87 26.54
C HIS A 533 15.54 24.94 26.71
N VAL A 534 15.75 23.74 27.27
CA VAL A 534 14.65 22.86 27.70
C VAL A 534 13.82 23.53 28.80
N ALA A 535 14.48 24.11 29.81
CA ALA A 535 13.83 24.90 30.87
C ALA A 535 13.02 26.07 30.31
N ALA A 536 13.62 26.84 29.40
CA ALA A 536 12.94 27.94 28.72
C ALA A 536 11.73 27.46 27.89
N LEU A 537 11.84 26.31 27.21
CA LEU A 537 10.75 25.74 26.43
C LEU A 537 9.57 25.35 27.33
N ALA A 538 9.83 24.68 28.45
CA ALA A 538 8.82 24.26 29.41
C ALA A 538 8.07 25.44 30.06
N ALA A 539 8.78 26.54 30.33
CA ALA A 539 8.23 27.75 30.96
C ALA A 539 7.34 28.59 30.02
N ARG A 540 7.46 28.43 28.69
CA ARG A 540 6.64 29.18 27.73
C ARG A 540 5.15 28.85 27.89
N ARG A 541 4.31 29.88 27.78
CA ARG A 541 2.85 29.73 27.66
C ARG A 541 2.53 28.99 26.36
N GLY A 542 1.81 27.88 26.45
CA GLY A 542 1.45 27.04 25.31
C GLY A 542 1.31 25.56 25.68
N GLN A 543 0.64 24.81 24.82
CA GLN A 543 0.36 23.38 25.00
C GLN A 543 0.85 22.53 23.80
N THR A 544 1.94 22.96 23.15
CA THR A 544 2.55 22.11 22.11
C THR A 544 3.09 20.82 22.71
N LYS A 545 3.17 19.75 21.91
CA LYS A 545 3.70 18.45 22.37
C LYS A 545 5.10 18.59 22.97
N ALA A 546 6.03 19.26 22.28
CA ALA A 546 7.37 19.49 22.80
C ALA A 546 7.41 20.27 24.14
N GLN A 547 6.54 21.28 24.34
CA GLN A 547 6.45 21.99 25.62
C GLN A 547 5.95 21.09 26.75
N SER A 548 5.09 20.14 26.40
CA SER A 548 4.53 19.16 27.33
C SER A 548 5.60 18.19 27.82
N GLU A 549 6.31 17.58 26.87
CA GLU A 549 7.40 16.65 27.17
C GLU A 549 8.58 17.34 27.86
N ALA A 550 8.86 18.60 27.55
CA ALA A 550 9.88 19.38 28.26
C ALA A 550 9.53 19.58 29.75
N ARG A 551 8.25 19.79 30.09
CA ARG A 551 7.82 19.88 31.50
C ARG A 551 7.98 18.56 32.22
N VAL A 552 7.57 17.46 31.58
CA VAL A 552 7.75 16.11 32.13
C VAL A 552 9.23 15.82 32.36
N LEU A 553 10.09 16.10 31.37
CA LEU A 553 11.53 15.91 31.53
C LEU A 553 12.09 16.72 32.71
N LEU A 554 11.77 18.01 32.84
CA LEU A 554 12.27 18.83 33.95
C LEU A 554 11.77 18.37 35.32
N GLU A 555 10.51 17.94 35.39
CA GLU A 555 9.98 17.32 36.61
C GLU A 555 10.82 16.11 36.99
N ARG A 556 11.12 15.22 36.03
CA ARG A 556 11.93 14.02 36.25
C ARG A 556 13.40 14.31 36.58
N LEU A 557 13.96 15.42 36.10
CA LEU A 557 15.33 15.86 36.43
C LEU A 557 15.42 16.57 37.79
N ALA A 558 14.32 17.13 38.30
CA ALA A 558 14.32 17.87 39.56
C ALA A 558 14.61 16.96 40.76
N PRO A 559 15.36 17.45 41.77
CA PRO A 559 15.54 16.73 43.03
C PRO A 559 14.19 16.49 43.74
N PRO A 560 13.99 15.36 44.44
CA PRO A 560 12.76 15.05 45.16
C PRO A 560 12.34 16.15 46.14
N ALA A 561 13.31 16.78 46.81
CA ALA A 561 13.07 17.84 47.80
C ALA A 561 12.39 19.11 47.22
N LEU A 562 12.53 19.37 45.91
CA LEU A 562 11.87 20.49 45.22
C LEU A 562 10.51 20.10 44.61
N GLN A 563 10.20 18.80 44.55
CA GLN A 563 8.91 18.31 44.07
C GLN A 563 7.85 18.39 45.18
N GLU A 564 8.23 18.12 46.44
CA GLU A 564 7.34 18.19 47.61
C GLU A 564 6.89 19.62 47.96
N GLU A 565 7.67 20.66 47.63
CA GLU A 565 7.26 22.07 47.81
C GLU A 565 6.31 22.57 46.72
N ARG A 566 6.14 21.82 45.61
CA ARG A 566 5.32 22.21 44.45
C ARG A 566 4.00 21.44 44.32
N ALA A 567 3.91 20.27 44.93
CA ALA A 567 2.68 19.50 45.09
C ALA A 567 1.84 20.08 46.24
#